data_AF-A0A4R6DJE2-F1
#
_entry.id   AF-A0A4R6DJE2-F1
#
_cell.length_a   1.000
_cell.length_b   1.000
_cell.length_c   1.000
_cell.angle_alpha   90.00
_cell.angle_beta   90.00
_cell.angle_gamma   90.00
#
_symmetry.space_group_name_H-M   'P 1'
#
loop_
_entity.id
_entity.type
_entity.pdbx_description
1 polymer ?
#
loop_
_entity_poly.entity_id
_entity_poly.type
_entity_poly.pdbx_seq_one_letter_code
_entity_poly.pdbx_strand_id
1 'polypeptide(L)'
;MAAIAAEVIAQVGTNRTVIGVDGQDGTDLERVAAGLVAGFEQHGVSAMAAAAPSSDVDALRSGLVAPFRSTGAGDGVLVVHGHGVLGHGARGLWRWSLWVEQEAGRLERRADVKIAASAVLDVTDPEHPRREWNDAC
;
A
#
# COMPACT_ATOMS: atom_id res chain seq x y z
N MET A 1 2.94 7.82 -9.54
CA MET A 1 2.13 7.54 -8.33
C MET A 1 0.80 8.27 -8.23
N ALA A 2 0.66 9.54 -8.64
CA ALA A 2 -0.61 10.29 -8.52
C ALA A 2 -1.86 9.61 -9.12
N ALA A 3 -1.72 8.82 -10.20
CA ALA A 3 -2.82 8.03 -10.76
C ALA A 3 -3.32 6.92 -9.79
N ILE A 4 -2.41 6.25 -9.07
CA ILE A 4 -2.78 5.26 -8.05
C ILE A 4 -3.40 5.96 -6.84
N ALA A 5 -2.90 7.13 -6.43
CA ALA A 5 -3.55 7.91 -5.37
C ALA A 5 -5.00 8.28 -5.73
N ALA A 6 -5.27 8.68 -6.98
CA ALA A 6 -6.64 8.91 -7.47
C ALA A 6 -7.50 7.63 -7.45
N GLU A 7 -6.92 6.48 -7.83
CA GLU A 7 -7.59 5.17 -7.75
C GLU A 7 -8.02 4.85 -6.31
N VAL A 8 -7.13 5.04 -5.32
CA VAL A 8 -7.46 4.85 -3.89
C VAL A 8 -8.56 5.80 -3.44
N ILE A 9 -8.45 7.09 -3.74
CA ILE A 9 -9.46 8.10 -3.37
C ILE A 9 -10.83 7.72 -3.93
N ALA A 10 -10.91 7.30 -5.19
CA ALA A 10 -12.16 6.92 -5.84
C ALA A 10 -12.77 5.63 -5.27
N GLN A 11 -11.96 4.63 -4.91
CA GLN A 11 -12.46 3.32 -4.46
C GLN A 11 -12.81 3.28 -2.97
N VAL A 12 -12.06 3.98 -2.10
CA VAL A 12 -12.21 3.86 -0.63
C VAL A 12 -12.31 5.20 0.12
N GLY A 13 -12.16 6.33 -0.58
CA GLY A 13 -12.24 7.66 0.01
C GLY A 13 -11.09 7.98 0.97
N THR A 14 -11.25 9.08 1.70
CA THR A 14 -10.20 9.77 2.44
C THR A 14 -10.44 9.84 3.96
N ASN A 15 -11.59 9.38 4.46
CA ASN A 15 -11.94 9.49 5.88
C ASN A 15 -11.17 8.45 6.74
N ARG A 16 -10.05 8.90 7.34
CA ARG A 16 -9.10 8.09 8.13
C ARG A 16 -8.70 6.78 7.44
N THR A 17 -8.55 6.82 6.12
CA THR A 17 -8.25 5.65 5.29
C THR A 17 -6.86 5.11 5.62
N VAL A 18 -6.73 3.79 5.73
CA VAL A 18 -5.44 3.12 5.90
C VAL A 18 -5.25 2.13 4.77
N ILE A 19 -4.12 2.21 4.08
CA ILE A 19 -3.74 1.31 2.99
C ILE A 19 -2.46 0.55 3.33
N GLY A 20 -2.39 -0.71 2.92
CA GLY A 20 -1.22 -1.57 3.10
C GLY A 20 -0.40 -1.67 1.81
N VAL A 21 0.92 -1.54 1.91
CA VAL A 21 1.88 -1.68 0.80
C VAL A 21 2.88 -2.78 1.16
N ASP A 22 2.81 -3.89 0.44
CA ASP A 22 3.71 -5.05 0.55
C ASP A 22 4.37 -5.26 -0.81
N GLY A 23 5.39 -6.11 -0.87
CA GLY A 23 6.04 -6.39 -2.14
C GLY A 23 7.10 -7.46 -2.08
N GLN A 24 7.61 -7.77 -3.27
CA GLN A 24 8.68 -8.71 -3.49
C GLN A 24 9.96 -8.28 -2.77
N ASP A 25 10.70 -9.25 -2.22
CA ASP A 25 11.96 -9.00 -1.55
C ASP A 25 12.92 -8.22 -2.48
N GLY A 26 13.52 -7.15 -1.96
CA GLY A 26 14.41 -6.26 -2.72
C GLY A 26 13.73 -5.12 -3.48
N THR A 27 12.43 -4.90 -3.31
CA THR A 27 11.74 -3.69 -3.78
C THR A 27 11.87 -2.54 -2.77
N ASP A 28 12.01 -1.29 -3.25
CA ASP A 28 12.09 -0.08 -2.42
C ASP A 28 10.70 0.38 -1.99
N LEU A 29 10.13 -0.29 -0.97
CA LEU A 29 8.79 0.02 -0.46
C LEU A 29 8.68 1.41 0.19
N GLU A 30 9.79 1.97 0.70
CA GLU A 30 9.82 3.31 1.28
C GLU A 30 9.67 4.38 0.19
N ARG A 31 10.41 4.27 -0.92
CA ARG A 31 10.21 5.12 -2.11
C ARG A 31 8.79 5.03 -2.66
N VAL A 32 8.21 3.82 -2.73
CA VAL A 32 6.81 3.66 -3.19
C VAL A 32 5.83 4.34 -2.23
N ALA A 33 6.02 4.20 -0.92
CA ALA A 33 5.17 4.84 0.07
C ALA A 33 5.29 6.38 0.04
N ALA A 34 6.51 6.92 -0.06
CA ALA A 34 6.76 8.36 -0.24
C ALA A 34 6.13 8.88 -1.54
N GLY A 35 6.24 8.12 -2.63
CA GLY A 35 5.59 8.44 -3.90
C GLY A 35 4.06 8.42 -3.83
N LEU A 36 3.46 7.53 -3.03
CA LEU A 36 2.01 7.54 -2.75
C LEU A 36 1.60 8.78 -1.96
N VAL A 37 2.35 9.14 -0.90
CA VAL A 37 2.10 10.36 -0.10
C VAL A 37 2.10 11.60 -1.00
N ALA A 38 3.17 11.80 -1.78
CA ALA A 38 3.25 12.90 -2.75
C ALA A 38 2.13 12.84 -3.82
N GLY A 39 1.66 11.64 -4.15
CA GLY A 39 0.50 11.44 -5.03
C GLY A 39 -0.82 11.87 -4.41
N PHE A 40 -1.06 11.62 -3.11
CA PHE A 40 -2.24 12.11 -2.38
C PHE A 40 -2.21 13.63 -2.21
N GLU A 41 -1.05 14.19 -1.89
CA GLU A 41 -0.85 15.64 -1.73
C GLU A 41 -1.16 16.42 -3.02
N GLN A 42 -0.82 15.85 -4.20
CA GLN A 42 -1.19 16.40 -5.51
C GLN A 42 -2.70 16.47 -5.75
N HIS A 43 -3.50 15.65 -5.06
CA HIS A 43 -4.97 15.70 -5.06
C HIS A 43 -5.54 16.50 -3.87
N GLY A 44 -4.70 17.21 -3.11
CA GLY A 44 -5.11 17.97 -1.92
C GLY A 44 -5.44 17.11 -0.69
N VAL A 45 -5.06 15.82 -0.70
CA VAL A 45 -5.34 14.87 0.39
C VAL A 45 -4.14 14.77 1.32
N SER A 46 -4.35 15.05 2.61
CA SER A 46 -3.32 14.86 3.64
C SER A 46 -2.95 13.37 3.75
N ALA A 47 -1.67 13.05 3.65
CA ALA A 47 -1.19 11.67 3.73
C ALA A 47 0.12 11.57 4.53
N MET A 48 0.40 10.38 5.06
CA MET A 48 1.65 10.05 5.72
C MET A 48 2.01 8.58 5.50
N ALA A 49 3.30 8.27 5.49
CA ALA A 49 3.83 6.91 5.41
C ALA A 49 4.34 6.45 6.79
N ALA A 50 4.21 5.16 7.06
CA ALA A 50 4.83 4.53 8.22
C ALA A 50 5.34 3.12 7.87
N ALA A 51 6.59 2.84 8.22
CA ALA A 51 7.15 1.50 8.12
C ALA A 51 6.48 0.58 9.15
N ALA A 52 6.07 -0.61 8.70
CA ALA A 52 5.55 -1.65 9.55
C ALA A 52 6.65 -2.19 10.48
N PRO A 53 6.45 -2.20 11.82
CA PRO A 53 7.46 -2.72 12.75
C PRO A 53 7.60 -4.25 12.68
N SER A 54 6.57 -4.94 12.19
CA SER A 54 6.55 -6.37 11.87
C SER A 54 5.32 -6.69 11.00
N SER A 55 5.20 -7.94 10.55
CA SER A 55 3.97 -8.46 9.92
C SER A 55 2.91 -8.92 10.93
N ASP A 56 3.12 -8.76 12.25
CA ASP A 56 2.16 -9.15 13.27
C ASP A 56 0.93 -8.22 13.27
N VAL A 57 -0.27 -8.83 13.17
CA VAL A 57 -1.53 -8.10 12.98
C VAL A 57 -1.89 -7.24 14.20
N ASP A 58 -1.54 -7.69 15.40
CA ASP A 58 -1.88 -6.96 16.64
C ASP A 58 -0.88 -5.82 16.89
N ALA A 59 0.41 -6.01 16.56
CA ALA A 59 1.41 -4.95 16.51
C ALA A 59 1.06 -3.87 15.47
N LEU A 60 0.67 -4.26 14.25
CA LEU A 60 0.21 -3.34 13.20
C LEU A 60 -1.03 -2.55 13.66
N ARG A 61 -2.01 -3.23 14.27
CA ARG A 61 -3.24 -2.59 14.74
C ARG A 61 -2.98 -1.61 15.88
N SER A 62 -2.21 -2.01 16.89
CA SER A 62 -1.97 -1.22 18.10
C SER A 62 -0.94 -0.09 17.88
N GLY A 63 0.10 -0.32 17.08
CA GLY A 63 1.16 0.65 16.82
C GLY A 63 0.84 1.70 15.75
N LEU A 64 0.06 1.35 14.73
CA LEU A 64 -0.19 2.23 13.57
C LEU A 64 -1.66 2.54 13.33
N VAL A 65 -2.50 1.50 13.17
CA VAL A 65 -3.89 1.68 12.70
C VAL A 65 -4.78 2.37 13.73
N ALA A 66 -4.75 1.91 14.99
CA ALA A 66 -5.59 2.46 16.05
C ALA A 66 -5.15 3.89 16.44
N PRO A 67 -3.85 4.21 16.64
CA PRO A 67 -3.40 5.58 16.87
C PRO A 67 -3.80 6.54 15.75
N PHE A 68 -3.63 6.15 14.48
CA PHE A 68 -4.02 6.99 13.34
C PHE A 68 -5.52 7.29 13.29
N ARG A 69 -6.37 6.28 13.58
CA ARG A 69 -7.83 6.44 13.59
C ARG A 69 -8.37 7.20 14.80
N SER A 70 -7.67 7.20 15.94
CA SER A 70 -8.14 7.84 17.17
C SER A 70 -7.61 9.25 17.42
N THR A 71 -6.44 9.60 16.87
CA THR A 71 -5.77 10.89 17.16
C THR A 71 -5.99 11.97 16.10
N GLY A 72 -6.26 11.59 14.85
CA GLY A 72 -6.46 12.55 13.76
C GLY A 72 -7.92 12.98 13.58
N ALA A 73 -8.13 14.26 13.28
CA ALA A 73 -9.41 14.81 12.88
C ALA A 73 -9.49 14.97 11.35
N GLY A 74 -10.71 14.87 10.80
CA GLY A 74 -10.95 15.04 9.36
C GLY A 74 -10.28 13.99 8.48
N ASP A 75 -10.26 14.28 7.18
CA ASP A 75 -9.72 13.39 6.16
C ASP A 75 -8.20 13.23 6.25
N GLY A 76 -7.72 12.05 5.87
CA GLY A 76 -6.32 11.75 5.66
C GLY A 76 -6.06 10.26 5.42
N VAL A 77 -4.95 9.96 4.75
CA VAL A 77 -4.54 8.60 4.39
C VAL A 77 -3.25 8.19 5.12
N LEU A 78 -3.25 7.01 5.75
CA LEU A 78 -2.04 6.36 6.23
C LEU A 78 -1.59 5.27 5.25
N VAL A 79 -0.36 5.38 4.76
CA VAL A 79 0.32 4.37 3.94
C VAL A 79 1.21 3.53 4.85
N VAL A 80 0.78 2.32 5.20
CA VAL A 80 1.61 1.37 5.97
C VAL A 80 2.40 0.50 4.99
N HIS A 81 3.72 0.51 5.07
CA HIS A 81 4.58 -0.24 4.13
C HIS A 81 5.52 -1.24 4.84
N GLY A 82 5.72 -2.40 4.25
CA GLY A 82 6.67 -3.41 4.73
C GLY A 82 6.39 -4.81 4.18
N HIS A 83 7.35 -5.72 4.29
CA HIS A 83 7.18 -7.08 3.78
C HIS A 83 6.27 -7.93 4.67
N GLY A 84 5.29 -8.61 4.06
CA GLY A 84 4.34 -9.48 4.75
C GLY A 84 3.12 -8.77 5.35
N VAL A 85 2.95 -7.45 5.15
CA VAL A 85 1.77 -6.71 5.67
C VAL A 85 0.47 -7.06 4.94
N LEU A 86 0.50 -7.74 3.80
CA LEU A 86 -0.68 -8.33 3.15
C LEU A 86 -0.89 -9.82 3.48
N GLY A 87 -0.11 -10.38 4.41
CA GLY A 87 -0.25 -11.76 4.87
C GLY A 87 -1.60 -12.08 5.54
N HIS A 88 -1.83 -13.38 5.79
CA HIS A 88 -3.06 -13.87 6.41
C HIS A 88 -3.39 -13.12 7.72
N GLY A 89 -4.63 -12.65 7.83
CA GLY A 89 -5.13 -11.89 8.99
C GLY A 89 -4.97 -10.37 8.90
N ALA A 90 -3.97 -9.86 8.16
CA ALA A 90 -3.72 -8.43 8.06
C ALA A 90 -4.72 -7.69 7.13
N ARG A 91 -5.30 -8.39 6.14
CA ARG A 91 -6.20 -7.80 5.12
C ARG A 91 -7.36 -6.97 5.70
N GLY A 92 -7.89 -7.33 6.88
CA GLY A 92 -8.98 -6.59 7.53
C GLY A 92 -8.58 -5.24 8.14
N LEU A 93 -7.28 -4.94 8.24
CA LEU A 93 -6.77 -3.63 8.69
C LEU A 93 -6.85 -2.58 7.57
N TRP A 94 -6.66 -3.02 6.33
CA TRP A 94 -6.52 -2.18 5.14
C TRP A 94 -7.88 -1.94 4.49
N ARG A 95 -8.14 -0.70 4.08
CA ARG A 95 -9.26 -0.40 3.17
C ARG A 95 -8.91 -0.76 1.72
N TRP A 96 -7.65 -0.59 1.37
CA TRP A 96 -7.10 -0.82 0.03
C TRP A 96 -5.66 -1.31 0.16
N SER A 97 -5.15 -2.08 -0.80
CA SER A 97 -3.82 -2.68 -0.72
C SER A 97 -3.06 -2.68 -2.03
N LEU A 98 -1.75 -2.42 -1.96
CA LEU A 98 -0.81 -2.46 -3.07
C LEU A 98 0.18 -3.60 -2.89
N TRP A 99 0.34 -4.42 -3.93
CA TRP A 99 1.49 -5.30 -4.08
C TRP A 99 2.51 -4.67 -5.03
N VAL A 100 3.78 -4.60 -4.61
CA VAL A 100 4.90 -4.05 -5.37
C VAL A 100 5.79 -5.18 -5.87
N GLU A 101 6.16 -5.15 -7.15
CA GLU A 101 7.02 -6.15 -7.77
C GLU A 101 8.01 -5.54 -8.75
N GLN A 102 9.04 -6.31 -9.08
CA GLN A 102 10.06 -5.95 -10.07
C GLN A 102 10.47 -7.22 -10.81
N GLU A 103 10.74 -7.10 -12.11
CA GLU A 103 11.09 -8.22 -12.98
C GLU A 103 12.50 -8.74 -12.69
N ALA A 104 12.59 -9.61 -11.70
CA ALA A 104 13.81 -10.31 -11.31
C ALA A 104 13.67 -11.82 -11.58
N GLY A 105 13.51 -12.19 -12.86
CA GLY A 105 13.67 -13.56 -13.35
C GLY A 105 12.67 -14.60 -12.80
N ARG A 106 11.54 -14.75 -13.51
CA ARG A 106 10.49 -15.78 -13.32
C ARG A 106 9.58 -15.52 -12.11
N LEU A 107 8.26 -15.49 -12.34
CA LEU A 107 7.25 -15.40 -11.28
C LEU A 107 7.34 -16.62 -10.35
N GLU A 108 7.94 -16.45 -9.17
CA GLU A 108 7.91 -17.45 -8.11
C GLU A 108 7.37 -16.90 -6.78
N ARG A 109 6.57 -17.75 -6.13
CA ARG A 109 6.25 -17.80 -4.68
C ARG A 109 5.09 -17.01 -4.04
N ARG A 110 4.42 -16.01 -4.64
CA ARG A 110 3.30 -15.29 -3.95
C ARG A 110 2.06 -14.93 -4.79
N ALA A 111 1.52 -15.90 -5.55
CA ALA A 111 0.30 -15.68 -6.34
C ALA A 111 -0.95 -15.35 -5.48
N ASP A 112 -1.04 -15.94 -4.29
CA ASP A 112 -2.06 -15.69 -3.28
C ASP A 112 -2.07 -14.24 -2.77
N VAL A 113 -0.89 -13.67 -2.50
CA VAL A 113 -0.77 -12.27 -2.07
C VAL A 113 -1.10 -11.29 -3.20
N LYS A 114 -0.71 -11.60 -4.44
CA LYS A 114 -1.13 -10.80 -5.62
C LYS A 114 -2.66 -10.77 -5.79
N ILE A 115 -3.34 -11.90 -5.57
CA ILE A 115 -4.82 -11.98 -5.57
C ILE A 115 -5.44 -11.21 -4.39
N ALA A 116 -4.70 -11.04 -3.29
CA ALA A 116 -5.18 -10.33 -2.10
C ALA A 116 -5.01 -8.80 -2.16
N ALA A 117 -4.20 -8.28 -3.08
CA ALA A 117 -4.02 -6.85 -3.31
C ALA A 117 -5.20 -6.25 -4.09
N SER A 118 -5.50 -4.96 -3.85
CA SER A 118 -6.39 -4.17 -4.71
C SER A 118 -5.70 -3.77 -6.02
N ALA A 119 -4.37 -3.65 -6.00
CA ALA A 119 -3.55 -3.25 -7.14
C ALA A 119 -2.18 -3.93 -7.12
N VAL A 120 -1.57 -4.02 -8.31
CA VAL A 120 -0.18 -4.41 -8.51
C VAL A 120 0.59 -3.24 -9.14
N LEU A 121 1.79 -2.96 -8.63
CA LEU A 121 2.71 -1.97 -9.15
C LEU A 121 4.03 -2.64 -9.55
N ASP A 122 4.36 -2.56 -10.83
CA ASP A 122 5.69 -2.87 -11.35
C ASP A 122 6.62 -1.66 -11.15
N VAL A 123 7.75 -1.88 -10.48
CA VAL A 123 8.83 -0.90 -10.23
C VAL A 123 10.15 -1.28 -10.91
N THR A 124 10.12 -2.14 -11.93
CA THR A 124 11.29 -2.53 -12.74
C THR A 124 12.01 -1.32 -13.33
N ASP A 125 11.24 -0.33 -13.80
CA ASP A 125 11.73 1.05 -13.95
C ASP A 125 11.25 1.86 -12.73
N PRO A 126 12.12 2.19 -11.76
CA PRO A 126 11.73 2.91 -10.55
C PRO A 126 11.43 4.40 -10.80
N GLU A 127 11.79 4.95 -11.96
CA GLU A 127 11.47 6.31 -12.37
C GLU A 127 10.12 6.36 -13.11
N HIS A 128 9.73 5.26 -13.78
CA HIS A 128 8.43 5.09 -14.47
C HIS A 128 7.62 3.88 -13.97
N PRO A 129 7.26 3.81 -12.67
CA PRO A 129 6.54 2.68 -12.11
C PRO A 129 5.14 2.53 -12.72
N ARG A 130 4.78 1.30 -13.12
CA ARG A 130 3.58 0.98 -13.92
C ARG A 130 2.52 0.25 -13.08
N ARG A 131 1.27 0.70 -13.18
CA ARG A 131 0.10 -0.04 -12.66
C ARG A 131 -0.13 -1.25 -13.56
N GLU A 132 0.15 -2.44 -13.07
CA GLU A 132 -0.17 -3.71 -13.73
C GLU A 132 -1.65 -4.02 -13.52
N TRP A 133 -2.34 -4.37 -14.60
CA TRP A 133 -3.72 -4.88 -14.55
C TRP A 133 -3.64 -6.38 -14.79
N ASN A 134 -4.00 -7.18 -13.76
CA ASN A 134 -4.19 -8.61 -13.97
C ASN A 134 -5.49 -8.78 -14.75
N ASP A 135 -5.38 -9.02 -16.05
CA ASP A 135 -6.49 -9.29 -16.99
C ASP A 135 -7.11 -10.69 -16.74
N ALA A 136 -7.50 -10.97 -15.50
CA ALA A 136 -8.22 -12.16 -15.09
C ALA A 136 -9.73 -11.94 -15.25
N CYS A 137 -10.17 -11.99 -16.51
CA CYS A 137 -11.59 -12.08 -16.89
C CYS A 137 -12.18 -13.48 -16.64
#